data_AF-A0A2S1TYS9-F1
#
_entry.id   AF-A0A2S1TYS9-F1
#
_cell.length_a   1.000
_cell.length_b   1.000
_cell.length_c   1.000
_cell.angle_alpha   90.00
_cell.angle_beta   90.00
_cell.angle_gamma   90.00
#
_symmetry.space_group_name_H-M   'P 1'
#
loop_
_entity.id
_entity.type
_entity.pdbx_description
1 polymer ?
#
loop_
_entity_poly.entity_id
_entity_poly.type
_entity_poly.pdbx_seq_one_letter_code
_entity_poly.pdbx_strand_id
1 'polypeptide(L)'
;MMLSANNDSEWSWRELIDKLKFVSTPIKSPLTKIYDGAVAHLAVELFQNIMMYMEDLPSKKRSSQIAYNVVKTGMNNESLNDELFCQLFKQITNNKSSKQNSLRKGWELIHICCNFIVPSPTLEPYILKYLTSIAQDNSKEFSKV
;
A
#
# COMPACT_ATOMS: atom_id res chain seq x y z
N MET A 1 28.07 -20.85 -25.80
CA MET A 1 26.91 -21.05 -26.70
C MET A 1 25.71 -21.30 -25.80
N MET A 2 24.65 -20.49 -25.96
CA MET A 2 23.32 -20.54 -25.31
C MET A 2 23.25 -20.14 -23.83
N LEU A 3 23.06 -18.83 -23.59
CA LEU A 3 22.34 -18.29 -22.43
C LEU A 3 20.87 -18.68 -22.60
N SER A 4 20.32 -19.50 -21.70
CA SER A 4 18.88 -19.71 -21.64
C SER A 4 18.23 -18.47 -21.03
N ALA A 5 17.54 -17.71 -21.89
CA ALA A 5 16.74 -16.57 -21.52
C ALA A 5 15.59 -17.01 -20.59
N ASN A 6 15.75 -16.76 -19.28
CA ASN A 6 14.61 -16.69 -18.38
C ASN A 6 14.02 -15.28 -18.46
N ASN A 7 12.87 -15.20 -19.12
CA ASN A 7 12.06 -14.00 -19.29
C ASN A 7 11.34 -13.64 -17.98
N ASP A 8 12.10 -13.31 -16.94
CA ASP A 8 11.60 -12.53 -15.81
C ASP A 8 11.83 -11.07 -16.17
N SER A 9 10.77 -10.35 -16.53
CA SER A 9 10.79 -8.93 -16.91
C SER A 9 11.56 -8.10 -15.88
N GLU A 10 12.81 -7.75 -16.19
CA GLU A 10 13.65 -6.86 -15.39
C GLU A 10 13.07 -5.44 -15.54
N TRP A 11 12.24 -5.02 -14.58
CA TRP A 11 11.70 -3.66 -14.59
C TRP A 11 12.83 -2.65 -14.44
N SER A 12 12.82 -1.61 -15.25
CA SER A 12 13.73 -0.49 -15.06
C SER A 12 13.47 0.20 -13.73
N TRP A 13 14.49 0.83 -13.14
CA TRP A 13 14.33 1.65 -11.93
C TRP A 13 13.25 2.72 -12.06
N ARG A 14 13.04 3.28 -13.27
CA ARG A 14 11.97 4.24 -13.53
C ARG A 14 10.58 3.63 -13.42
N GLU A 15 10.39 2.43 -13.97
CA GLU A 15 9.12 1.71 -13.90
C GLU A 15 8.82 1.24 -12.46
N LEU A 16 9.85 0.81 -11.72
CA LEU A 16 9.72 0.48 -10.30
C LEU A 16 9.26 1.69 -9.49
N ILE A 17 9.89 2.85 -9.68
CA ILE A 17 9.51 4.10 -9.01
C ILE A 17 8.08 4.50 -9.37
N ASP A 18 7.67 4.34 -10.63
CA ASP A 18 6.31 4.67 -11.05
C ASP A 18 5.26 3.72 -10.45
N LYS A 19 5.58 2.43 -10.37
CA LYS A 19 4.75 1.42 -9.69
C LYS A 19 4.57 1.70 -8.20
N LEU A 20 5.47 2.44 -7.55
CA LEU A 20 5.37 2.79 -6.13
C LEU A 20 4.65 4.12 -5.86
N LYS A 21 4.15 4.83 -6.88
CA LYS A 21 3.40 6.08 -6.70
C LYS A 21 1.89 5.85 -6.61
N PHE A 22 1.21 6.83 -6.03
CA PHE A 22 -0.25 6.88 -5.97
C PHE A 22 -0.90 6.64 -7.34
N VAL A 23 -1.99 5.87 -7.33
CA VAL A 23 -2.87 5.70 -8.49
C VAL A 23 -4.31 6.02 -8.08
N SER A 24 -5.04 6.67 -8.99
CA SER A 24 -6.44 7.06 -8.79
C SER A 24 -7.44 5.97 -9.22
N THR A 25 -6.95 4.81 -9.67
CA THR A 25 -7.80 3.71 -10.13
C THR A 25 -7.43 2.41 -9.42
N PRO A 26 -8.40 1.50 -9.19
CA PRO A 26 -8.13 0.22 -8.58
C PRO A 26 -7.10 -0.60 -9.36
N ILE A 27 -6.18 -1.25 -8.64
CA ILE A 27 -5.29 -2.25 -9.24
C ILE A 27 -6.10 -3.46 -9.73
N LYS A 28 -5.57 -4.17 -10.74
CA LYS A 28 -6.17 -5.38 -11.30
C LYS A 28 -5.45 -6.67 -10.90
N SER A 29 -4.29 -6.54 -10.28
CA SER A 29 -3.43 -7.61 -9.81
C SER A 29 -2.65 -7.14 -8.58
N PRO A 30 -2.19 -8.05 -7.72
CA PRO A 30 -1.32 -7.72 -6.60
C PRO A 30 -0.03 -6.99 -7.03
N LEU A 31 0.55 -6.22 -6.12
CA LEU A 31 1.84 -5.56 -6.30
C LEU A 31 3.02 -6.53 -6.09
N THR A 32 2.85 -7.50 -5.21
CA THR A 32 3.80 -8.57 -4.88
C THR A 32 3.46 -9.87 -5.61
N LYS A 33 4.41 -10.82 -5.63
CA LYS A 33 4.19 -12.13 -6.27
C LYS A 33 3.32 -13.01 -5.36
N ILE A 34 2.04 -13.15 -5.72
CA ILE A 34 1.07 -14.02 -5.04
C ILE A 34 0.63 -15.11 -6.02
N TYR A 35 0.86 -16.38 -5.66
CA TYR A 35 0.54 -17.53 -6.52
C TYR A 35 -0.86 -18.10 -6.28
N ASP A 36 -1.40 -17.94 -5.06
CA ASP A 36 -2.76 -18.37 -4.74
C ASP A 36 -3.77 -17.35 -5.30
N GLY A 37 -4.64 -17.82 -6.20
CA GLY A 37 -5.63 -16.97 -6.87
C GLY A 37 -6.68 -16.36 -5.92
N ALA A 38 -7.06 -17.06 -4.84
CA ALA A 38 -7.99 -16.52 -3.85
C ALA A 38 -7.32 -15.41 -3.04
N VAL A 39 -6.05 -15.59 -2.66
CA VAL A 39 -5.26 -14.57 -1.96
C VAL A 39 -4.99 -13.38 -2.88
N ALA A 40 -4.73 -13.60 -4.17
CA ALA A 40 -4.57 -12.54 -5.15
C ALA A 40 -5.85 -11.71 -5.33
N HIS A 41 -7.03 -12.35 -5.29
CA HIS A 41 -8.31 -11.65 -5.29
C HIS A 41 -8.48 -10.78 -4.04
N LEU A 42 -8.17 -11.32 -2.86
CA LEU A 42 -8.20 -10.57 -1.61
C LEU A 42 -7.27 -9.36 -1.63
N ALA A 43 -6.08 -9.46 -2.22
CA ALA A 43 -5.16 -8.33 -2.38
C ALA A 43 -5.78 -7.19 -3.23
N VAL A 44 -6.51 -7.52 -4.29
CA VAL A 44 -7.21 -6.52 -5.11
C VAL A 44 -8.37 -5.88 -4.34
N GLU A 45 -9.14 -6.67 -3.59
CA GLU A 45 -10.18 -6.13 -2.71
C GLU A 45 -9.60 -5.25 -1.58
N LEU A 46 -8.44 -5.62 -1.06
CA LEU A 46 -7.72 -4.85 -0.03
C LEU A 46 -7.37 -3.45 -0.56
N PHE A 47 -6.87 -3.36 -1.79
CA PHE A 47 -6.59 -2.09 -2.44
C PHE A 47 -7.84 -1.23 -2.60
N GLN A 48 -8.96 -1.83 -2.99
CA GLN A 48 -10.23 -1.12 -3.06
C GLN A 48 -10.68 -0.61 -1.69
N ASN A 49 -10.52 -1.40 -0.63
CA ASN A 49 -10.81 -0.96 0.74
C ASN A 49 -9.92 0.21 1.17
N ILE A 50 -8.63 0.19 0.83
CA ILE A 50 -7.71 1.31 1.07
C ILE A 50 -8.22 2.57 0.34
N MET A 51 -8.53 2.47 -0.96
CA MET A 51 -9.06 3.59 -1.73
C MET A 51 -10.41 4.10 -1.17
N MET A 52 -11.30 3.20 -0.74
CA MET A 52 -12.57 3.59 -0.12
C MET A 52 -12.36 4.33 1.19
N TYR A 53 -11.41 3.88 2.01
CA TYR A 53 -11.06 4.55 3.27
C TYR A 53 -10.50 5.95 3.00
N MET A 54 -9.59 6.07 2.02
CA MET A 54 -8.97 7.32 1.57
C MET A 54 -9.90 8.22 0.74
N GLU A 55 -11.17 7.82 0.55
CA GLU A 55 -12.20 8.53 -0.24
C GLU A 55 -11.92 8.62 -1.74
N ASP A 56 -10.89 7.93 -2.22
CA ASP A 56 -10.50 7.83 -3.62
C ASP A 56 -11.42 6.89 -4.43
N LEU A 57 -12.17 6.04 -3.72
CA LEU A 57 -13.23 5.21 -4.30
C LEU A 57 -14.54 5.41 -3.52
N PRO A 58 -15.70 5.59 -4.18
CA PRO A 58 -16.96 5.80 -3.48
C PRO A 58 -17.35 4.56 -2.67
N SER A 59 -17.87 4.77 -1.45
CA SER A 59 -18.36 3.71 -0.58
C SER A 59 -19.57 4.17 0.22
N LYS A 60 -20.49 3.24 0.48
CA LYS A 60 -21.60 3.44 1.44
C LYS A 60 -21.22 3.01 2.87
N LYS A 61 -20.08 2.34 3.04
CA LYS A 61 -19.60 1.85 4.34
C LYS A 61 -19.02 3.01 5.15
N ARG A 62 -19.12 2.96 6.48
CA ARG A 62 -18.42 3.91 7.36
C ARG A 62 -16.92 3.65 7.33
N SER A 63 -16.10 4.69 7.51
CA SER A 63 -14.64 4.57 7.56
C SER A 63 -14.18 3.52 8.58
N SER A 64 -14.82 3.44 9.75
CA SER A 64 -14.49 2.44 10.78
C SER A 64 -14.74 1.00 10.32
N GLN A 65 -15.80 0.75 9.55
CA GLN A 65 -16.08 -0.58 8.98
C GLN A 65 -15.06 -0.95 7.92
N ILE A 66 -14.62 0.02 7.12
CA ILE A 66 -13.61 -0.19 6.09
C ILE A 66 -12.25 -0.50 6.74
N ALA A 67 -11.81 0.31 7.72
CA ALA A 67 -10.58 0.07 8.47
C ALA A 67 -10.61 -1.29 9.17
N TYR A 68 -11.73 -1.65 9.82
CA TYR A 68 -11.90 -2.96 10.42
C TYR A 68 -11.70 -4.10 9.40
N ASN A 69 -12.26 -3.96 8.20
CA ASN A 69 -12.08 -4.98 7.15
C ASN A 69 -10.62 -5.07 6.68
N VAL A 70 -9.93 -3.95 6.50
CA VAL A 70 -8.51 -3.93 6.12
C VAL A 70 -7.67 -4.67 7.17
N VAL A 71 -7.84 -4.32 8.44
CA VAL A 71 -7.12 -4.93 9.55
C VAL A 71 -7.45 -6.42 9.67
N LYS A 72 -8.73 -6.77 9.65
CA LYS A 72 -9.19 -8.17 9.73
C LYS A 72 -8.62 -9.02 8.60
N THR A 73 -8.59 -8.51 7.37
CA THR A 73 -8.04 -9.24 6.23
C THR A 73 -6.54 -9.48 6.40
N GLY A 74 -5.77 -8.47 6.82
CA GLY A 74 -4.34 -8.64 7.09
C GLY A 74 -4.06 -9.63 8.22
N MET A 75 -4.76 -9.50 9.36
CA MET A 75 -4.60 -10.43 10.49
C MET A 75 -4.93 -11.88 10.15
N ASN A 76 -5.91 -12.11 9.28
CA ASN A 76 -6.31 -13.46 8.89
C ASN A 76 -5.45 -14.06 7.76
N ASN A 77 -4.64 -13.25 7.09
CA ASN A 77 -3.86 -13.66 5.93
C ASN A 77 -2.46 -13.05 6.01
N GLU A 78 -1.59 -13.62 6.84
CA GLU A 78 -0.23 -13.09 7.04
C GLU A 78 0.59 -12.97 5.74
N SER A 79 0.31 -13.83 4.75
CA SER A 79 0.89 -13.75 3.40
C SER A 79 0.55 -12.48 2.64
N LEU A 80 -0.46 -11.71 3.07
CA LEU A 80 -0.85 -10.41 2.52
C LEU A 80 -0.23 -9.22 3.25
N ASN A 81 0.50 -9.41 4.35
CA ASN A 81 0.97 -8.28 5.16
C ASN A 81 1.91 -7.37 4.36
N ASP A 82 2.86 -7.95 3.62
CA ASP A 82 3.77 -7.17 2.78
C ASP A 82 3.03 -6.47 1.64
N GLU A 83 2.05 -7.15 1.03
CA GLU A 83 1.19 -6.58 0.00
C GLU A 83 0.40 -5.38 0.54
N LEU A 84 -0.21 -5.51 1.73
CA LEU A 84 -0.95 -4.44 2.40
C LEU A 84 -0.06 -3.20 2.60
N PHE A 85 1.12 -3.39 3.19
CA PHE A 85 2.02 -2.26 3.40
C PHE A 85 2.48 -1.65 2.08
N CYS A 86 2.83 -2.46 1.07
CA CYS A 86 3.18 -1.96 -0.26
C CYS A 86 2.05 -1.12 -0.87
N GLN A 87 0.79 -1.56 -0.76
CA GLN A 87 -0.38 -0.83 -1.25
C GLN A 87 -0.61 0.48 -0.49
N LEU A 88 -0.47 0.48 0.84
CA LEU A 88 -0.58 1.69 1.66
C LEU A 88 0.50 2.71 1.31
N PHE A 89 1.77 2.29 1.27
CA PHE A 89 2.90 3.15 0.90
C PHE A 89 2.77 3.68 -0.54
N LYS A 90 2.27 2.86 -1.47
CA LYS A 90 1.93 3.30 -2.82
C LYS A 90 0.94 4.46 -2.80
N GLN A 91 -0.15 4.36 -2.04
CA GLN A 91 -1.19 5.39 -2.01
C GLN A 91 -0.77 6.69 -1.31
N ILE A 92 0.20 6.67 -0.40
CA ILE A 92 0.72 7.90 0.22
C ILE A 92 1.90 8.52 -0.55
N THR A 93 2.61 7.73 -1.36
CA THR A 93 3.79 8.20 -2.10
C THR A 93 3.38 9.06 -3.30
N ASN A 94 3.76 10.34 -3.24
CA ASN A 94 3.39 11.34 -4.26
C ASN A 94 1.88 11.34 -4.52
N ASN A 95 1.09 11.33 -3.44
CA ASN A 95 -0.37 11.33 -3.52
C ASN A 95 -0.86 12.58 -4.27
N LYS A 96 -1.53 12.35 -5.40
CA LYS A 96 -2.12 13.38 -6.28
C LYS A 96 -3.65 13.30 -6.32
N SER A 97 -4.25 12.79 -5.25
CA SER A 97 -5.70 12.70 -5.15
C SER A 97 -6.35 14.08 -5.23
N SER A 98 -7.54 14.14 -5.83
CA SER A 98 -8.40 15.32 -5.76
C SER A 98 -9.14 15.44 -4.42
N LYS A 99 -9.06 14.42 -3.55
CA LYS A 99 -9.66 14.39 -2.22
C LYS A 99 -8.70 14.98 -1.20
N GLN A 100 -9.12 16.07 -0.57
CA GLN A 100 -8.30 16.80 0.40
C GLN A 100 -7.82 15.92 1.57
N ASN A 101 -8.65 14.97 1.99
CA ASN A 101 -8.34 14.09 3.13
C ASN A 101 -7.58 12.81 2.76
N SER A 102 -7.37 12.51 1.46
CA SER A 102 -6.83 11.21 1.02
C SER A 102 -5.48 10.91 1.68
N LEU A 103 -4.51 11.81 1.57
CA LEU A 103 -3.18 11.60 2.15
C LEU A 103 -3.22 11.42 3.67
N ARG A 104 -3.96 12.27 4.38
CA ARG A 104 -4.13 12.18 5.85
C ARG A 104 -4.72 10.82 6.25
N LYS A 105 -5.75 10.37 5.56
CA LYS A 105 -6.38 9.07 5.81
C LYS A 105 -5.48 7.89 5.45
N GLY A 106 -4.66 8.02 4.41
CA GLY A 106 -3.63 7.01 4.11
C GLY A 106 -2.68 6.81 5.28
N TRP A 107 -2.20 7.90 5.88
CA TRP A 107 -1.36 7.86 7.09
C TRP A 107 -2.09 7.32 8.32
N GLU A 108 -3.35 7.73 8.52
CA GLU A 108 -4.20 7.19 9.59
C GLU A 108 -4.34 5.66 9.47
N LEU A 109 -4.59 5.15 8.26
CA LEU A 109 -4.74 3.71 8.02
C LEU A 109 -3.42 2.96 8.22
N ILE A 110 -2.27 3.53 7.83
CA ILE A 110 -0.94 2.97 8.15
C ILE A 110 -0.77 2.85 9.66
N HIS A 111 -1.06 3.92 10.40
CA HIS A 111 -0.95 3.92 11.86
C HIS A 111 -1.83 2.83 12.48
N ILE A 112 -3.08 2.70 12.04
CA ILE A 112 -3.99 1.63 12.49
C ILE A 112 -3.37 0.25 12.18
N CYS A 113 -2.91 0.00 10.95
CA CYS A 113 -2.38 -1.30 10.56
C CYS A 113 -1.13 -1.69 11.36
N CYS A 114 -0.22 -0.75 11.64
CA CYS A 114 0.97 -0.99 12.46
C CYS A 114 0.68 -1.48 13.89
N ASN A 115 -0.53 -1.23 14.42
CA ASN A 115 -0.90 -1.71 15.76
C ASN A 115 -1.29 -3.20 15.78
N PHE A 116 -1.59 -3.80 14.62
CA PHE A 116 -2.16 -5.16 14.53
C PHE A 116 -1.40 -6.08 13.58
N ILE A 117 -0.60 -5.52 12.66
CA ILE A 117 -0.01 -6.24 11.54
C ILE A 117 1.48 -5.96 11.51
N VAL A 118 2.28 -7.02 11.43
CA VAL A 118 3.73 -6.97 11.34
C VAL A 118 4.14 -7.31 9.91
N PRO A 119 4.91 -6.44 9.21
CA PRO A 119 5.48 -6.77 7.91
C PRO A 119 6.55 -7.86 8.04
N SER A 120 6.95 -8.46 6.92
CA SER A 120 8.04 -9.44 6.95
C SER A 120 9.36 -8.81 7.41
N PRO A 121 10.29 -9.58 8.00
CA PRO A 121 11.63 -9.10 8.34
C PRO A 121 12.41 -8.55 7.14
N THR A 122 12.03 -8.94 5.92
CA THR A 122 12.60 -8.43 4.68
C THR A 122 12.09 -7.02 4.39
N LEU A 123 10.79 -6.75 4.58
CA LEU A 123 10.19 -5.45 4.27
C LEU A 123 10.35 -4.42 5.40
N GLU A 124 10.33 -4.88 6.65
CA GLU A 124 10.36 -4.04 7.86
C GLU A 124 11.48 -2.97 7.84
N PRO A 125 12.75 -3.28 7.52
CA PRO A 125 13.83 -2.30 7.54
C PRO A 125 13.61 -1.15 6.54
N TYR A 126 12.96 -1.43 5.41
CA TYR A 126 12.65 -0.43 4.39
C TYR A 126 11.53 0.50 4.85
N ILE A 127 10.50 -0.05 5.49
CA ILE A 127 9.40 0.72 6.09
C ILE A 127 9.96 1.64 7.17
N LEU A 128 10.76 1.11 8.10
CA LEU A 128 11.36 1.90 9.18
C LEU A 128 12.23 3.02 8.62
N LYS A 129 13.12 2.71 7.66
CA LYS A 129 13.95 3.73 7.00
C LYS A 129 13.13 4.83 6.34
N TYR A 130 12.05 4.47 5.64
CA TYR A 130 11.15 5.44 5.02
C TYR A 130 10.48 6.35 6.07
N LEU A 131 9.89 5.76 7.12
CA LEU A 131 9.25 6.52 8.19
C LEU A 131 10.25 7.44 8.92
N THR A 132 11.45 6.95 9.23
CA THR A 132 12.52 7.76 9.82
C THR A 132 12.92 8.92 8.90
N SER A 133 13.06 8.68 7.59
CA SER A 133 13.41 9.73 6.63
C SER A 133 12.35 10.84 6.58
N ILE A 134 11.07 10.49 6.69
CA ILE A 134 9.98 11.46 6.72
C ILE A 134 9.94 12.23 8.04
N ALA A 135 10.16 11.55 9.16
CA ALA A 135 10.19 12.18 10.48
C ALA A 135 11.36 13.17 10.63
N GLN A 136 12.47 12.92 9.94
CA GLN A 136 13.66 13.79 9.93
C GLN A 136 13.61 14.88 8.86
N ASP A 137 12.72 14.76 7.88
CA ASP A 137 12.54 15.75 6.83
C ASP A 137 11.78 16.97 7.38
N ASN A 138 12.52 17.88 8.01
CA ASN A 138 12.02 19.17 8.52
C ASN A 138 11.52 20.12 7.40
N SER A 139 11.60 19.74 6.12
CA SER A 139 11.22 20.60 4.98
C SER A 139 9.77 20.46 4.53
N LYS A 140 9.02 19.49 5.06
CA LYS A 140 7.59 19.30 4.74
C LYS A 140 6.72 19.52 5.97
N GLU A 141 6.23 20.75 6.05
CA GLU A 141 5.16 21.25 6.91
C GLU A 141 4.22 20.16 7.47
N PHE A 142 4.43 19.79 8.74
CA PHE A 142 3.31 19.41 9.62
C PHE A 142 2.43 20.63 9.98
N SER A 143 2.69 21.80 9.37
CA SER A 143 2.04 23.09 9.60
C SER A 143 0.64 23.25 8.99
N LYS A 144 0.08 22.22 8.35
CA LYS A 144 -1.24 22.31 7.67
C LYS A 144 -2.12 21.08 7.91
N VAL A 145 -2.13 20.57 9.14
CA VAL A 145 -3.20 19.67 9.63
C VAL A 145 -4.17 20.48 10.48
#